data_AF-A0A4Q6I3F2-F1
#
_entry.id   AF-A0A4Q6I3F2-F1
#
_cell.length_a   1.000
_cell.length_b   1.000
_cell.length_c   1.000
_cell.angle_alpha   90.00
_cell.angle_beta   90.00
_cell.angle_gamma   90.00
#
_symmetry.space_group_name_H-M   'P 1'
#
loop_
_entity.id
_entity.type
_entity.pdbx_description
1 polymer ?
#
loop_
_entity_poly.entity_id
_entity_poly.type
_entity_poly.pdbx_seq_one_letter_code
_entity_poly.pdbx_strand_id
1 'polypeptide(L)'
;MNKPQSLYLFLFLLCVTILAFTAAILAFRFKDSLTVPHLDIIAPVVMSVLAVVLLISIAHLVMQYRGTSVNLQDMPPRIAREDQMVLFVPFSGEQLSRLSLNNNIIDVKYNVVESGKRLIEPRKFVLDVTQSYGFCPTKKIQVVVNSDSKCQLLFTNEEIAQINEPGMYFVVSGNASIVKSNLQKLKLNIKYPEISDSNLLLSCEYQKICTGSMEDLLYILKSQNIQSGETVYEKLLSDIFVTCPNRKDQVVPDSTSVALSGKELWINTNSGRLALSLMKILGPEKTLIDLEDLKNKGSPLYNKIIWVKDYVANNVCHVSESSVGLIFNRAKGIFCRNIARISKYYCVHDDRVTTSGQKFSSVLAEAMRKDEKLLITMAIASYSCDGTANVDAEANYFIRSILALEPQKSDPVLKEVEELLGSNPYKTIDVNNIKFAGSKVCAVIKELVRGSTGCTVQSIINAARMSILEKQWDSVPVTRTMGSTMNIGYVQKICYYNRREVEVSTEEEVCSIVDDVASTSSTQNLILPGNVQ
;
A
#
# COMPACT_ATOMS: atom_id res chain seq x y z
N MET A 1 36.16 -15.59 -22.60
CA MET A 1 35.75 -15.84 -24.01
C MET A 1 34.39 -15.19 -24.26
N ASN A 2 34.20 -14.50 -25.39
CA ASN A 2 32.92 -13.89 -25.72
C ASN A 2 31.85 -14.99 -25.83
N LYS A 3 30.87 -14.98 -24.90
CA LYS A 3 29.74 -15.94 -24.84
C LYS A 3 29.15 -16.34 -26.21
N PRO A 4 28.92 -15.43 -27.18
CA PRO A 4 28.41 -15.84 -28.49
C PRO A 4 29.36 -16.78 -29.25
N GLN A 5 30.68 -16.54 -29.22
CA GLN A 5 31.65 -17.38 -29.96
C GLN A 5 31.76 -18.79 -29.37
N SER A 6 31.73 -18.91 -28.05
CA SER A 6 31.72 -20.21 -27.35
C SER A 6 30.43 -20.99 -27.64
N LEU A 7 29.30 -20.28 -27.66
CA LEU A 7 27.99 -20.86 -28.00
C LEU A 7 27.94 -21.35 -29.46
N TYR A 8 28.42 -20.55 -30.42
CA TYR A 8 28.46 -20.94 -31.83
C TYR A 8 29.38 -22.15 -32.06
N LEU A 9 30.54 -22.20 -31.39
CA LEU A 9 31.43 -23.35 -31.42
C LEU A 9 30.75 -24.61 -30.85
N PHE A 10 30.02 -24.45 -29.74
CA PHE A 10 29.29 -25.55 -29.10
C PHE A 10 28.11 -26.05 -29.96
N LEU A 11 27.35 -25.14 -30.56
CA LEU A 11 26.26 -25.46 -31.48
C LEU A 11 26.78 -26.16 -32.74
N PHE A 12 27.94 -25.72 -33.25
CA PHE A 12 28.64 -26.38 -34.35
C PHE A 12 29.04 -27.81 -33.98
N LEU A 13 29.65 -28.02 -32.80
CA LEU A 13 30.01 -29.36 -32.31
C LEU A 13 28.77 -30.25 -32.10
N LEU A 14 27.65 -29.69 -31.63
CA LEU A 14 26.37 -30.40 -31.51
C LEU A 14 25.84 -30.83 -32.89
N CYS A 15 25.89 -29.94 -33.89
CA CYS A 15 25.50 -30.29 -35.26
C CYS A 15 26.38 -31.39 -35.86
N VAL A 16 27.71 -31.32 -35.65
CA VAL A 16 28.65 -32.34 -36.13
C VAL A 16 28.39 -33.70 -35.47
N THR A 17 28.09 -33.72 -34.17
CA THR A 17 27.78 -34.97 -33.45
C THR A 17 26.44 -35.57 -33.89
N ILE A 18 25.41 -34.75 -34.17
CA ILE A 18 24.14 -35.22 -34.77
C ILE A 18 24.38 -35.81 -36.16
N LEU A 19 25.21 -35.16 -36.99
CA LEU A 19 25.58 -35.66 -38.32
C LEU A 19 26.36 -36.99 -38.25
N ALA A 20 27.29 -37.12 -37.31
CA ALA A 20 28.02 -38.37 -37.08
C ALA A 20 27.10 -39.49 -36.58
N PHE A 21 26.14 -39.18 -35.70
CA PHE A 21 25.16 -40.14 -35.19
C PHE A 21 24.22 -40.64 -36.30
N THR A 22 23.71 -39.72 -37.13
CA THR A 22 22.88 -40.08 -38.28
C THR A 22 23.64 -40.89 -39.34
N ALA A 23 24.91 -40.54 -39.62
CA ALA A 23 25.77 -41.32 -40.50
C ALA A 23 26.05 -42.74 -39.95
N ALA A 24 26.26 -42.89 -38.63
CA ALA A 24 26.43 -44.19 -38.00
C ALA A 24 25.16 -45.07 -38.09
N ILE A 25 23.98 -44.47 -37.93
CA ILE A 25 22.69 -45.15 -38.14
C ILE A 25 22.53 -45.60 -39.59
N LEU A 26 22.85 -44.74 -40.56
CA LEU A 26 22.79 -45.06 -41.98
C LEU A 26 23.78 -46.18 -42.34
N ALA A 27 25.02 -46.12 -41.85
CA ALA A 27 26.02 -47.16 -42.04
C ALA A 27 25.56 -48.51 -41.48
N PHE A 28 24.92 -48.52 -40.31
CA PHE A 28 24.33 -49.73 -39.72
C PHE A 28 23.13 -50.25 -40.53
N ARG A 29 22.28 -49.36 -41.06
CA ARG A 29 21.12 -49.72 -41.88
C ARG A 29 21.50 -50.31 -43.24
N PHE A 30 22.61 -49.88 -43.84
CA PHE A 30 23.12 -50.37 -45.13
C PHE A 30 24.28 -51.36 -45.00
N LYS A 31 24.42 -52.01 -43.84
CA LYS A 31 25.55 -52.90 -43.52
C LYS A 31 25.80 -53.99 -44.56
N ASP A 32 24.73 -54.55 -45.13
CA ASP A 32 24.80 -55.65 -46.10
C ASP A 32 25.41 -55.22 -47.44
N SER A 33 25.42 -53.91 -47.72
CA SER A 33 26.02 -53.33 -48.93
C SER A 33 27.44 -52.79 -48.73
N LEU A 34 27.89 -52.62 -47.48
CA LEU A 34 29.12 -51.88 -47.16
C LEU A 34 30.37 -52.78 -46.97
N THR A 35 30.22 -54.12 -46.89
CA THR A 35 31.34 -55.10 -46.78
C THR A 35 32.43 -54.74 -45.76
N VAL A 36 32.06 -54.11 -44.64
CA VAL A 36 33.01 -53.75 -43.57
C VAL A 36 33.02 -54.84 -42.49
N PRO A 37 34.18 -55.46 -42.19
CA PRO A 37 34.26 -56.46 -41.13
C PRO A 37 33.96 -55.84 -39.75
N HIS A 38 33.21 -56.57 -38.92
CA HIS A 38 32.84 -56.22 -37.54
C HIS A 38 31.93 -54.99 -37.34
N LEU A 39 31.27 -54.50 -38.40
CA LEU A 39 30.36 -53.35 -38.33
C LEU A 39 29.20 -53.55 -37.32
N ASP A 40 28.74 -54.80 -37.15
CA ASP A 40 27.67 -55.18 -36.22
C ASP A 40 28.01 -54.92 -34.74
N ILE A 41 29.30 -54.85 -34.40
CA ILE A 41 29.78 -54.57 -33.04
C ILE A 41 30.18 -53.11 -32.93
N ILE A 42 30.87 -52.58 -33.95
CA ILE A 42 31.42 -51.22 -33.93
C ILE A 42 30.30 -50.17 -33.96
N ALA A 43 29.28 -50.34 -34.80
CA ALA A 43 28.24 -49.34 -34.96
C ALA A 43 27.38 -49.14 -33.70
N PRO A 44 26.91 -50.18 -32.98
CA PRO A 44 26.21 -50.01 -31.70
C PRO A 44 27.05 -49.32 -30.62
N VAL A 45 28.35 -49.62 -30.54
CA VAL A 45 29.26 -48.97 -29.58
C VAL A 45 29.41 -47.49 -29.90
N VAL A 46 29.65 -47.14 -31.16
CA VAL A 46 29.76 -45.73 -31.61
C VAL A 46 28.44 -44.98 -31.39
N MET A 47 27.30 -45.59 -31.73
CA MET A 47 25.98 -45.00 -31.48
C MET A 47 25.73 -44.77 -29.98
N SER A 48 26.11 -45.71 -29.11
CA SER A 48 25.95 -45.58 -27.65
C SER A 48 26.78 -44.43 -27.09
N VAL A 49 28.05 -44.32 -27.51
CA VAL A 49 28.94 -43.21 -27.10
C VAL A 49 28.40 -41.87 -27.59
N LEU A 50 28.01 -41.79 -28.86
CA LEU A 50 27.46 -40.56 -29.44
C LEU A 50 26.13 -40.16 -28.77
N ALA A 51 25.28 -41.11 -28.42
CA ALA A 51 24.03 -40.83 -27.69
C ALA A 51 24.30 -40.24 -26.29
N VAL A 52 25.29 -40.77 -25.56
CA VAL A 52 25.71 -40.22 -24.26
C VAL A 52 26.28 -38.81 -24.42
N VAL A 53 27.17 -38.59 -25.39
CA VAL A 53 27.74 -37.27 -25.69
C VAL A 53 26.64 -36.27 -26.06
N LEU A 54 25.65 -36.68 -26.85
CA LEU A 54 24.54 -35.85 -27.26
C LEU A 54 23.61 -35.49 -26.09
N LEU A 55 23.31 -36.44 -25.20
CA LEU A 55 22.56 -36.18 -23.97
C LEU A 55 23.30 -35.20 -23.05
N ILE A 56 24.60 -35.39 -22.83
CA ILE A 56 25.44 -34.46 -22.06
C ILE A 56 25.45 -33.08 -22.71
N SER A 57 25.56 -33.00 -24.03
CA SER A 57 25.61 -31.72 -24.75
C SER A 57 24.29 -30.96 -24.68
N ILE A 58 23.16 -31.66 -24.84
CA ILE A 58 21.82 -31.07 -24.69
C ILE A 58 21.61 -30.60 -23.25
N ALA A 59 21.98 -31.41 -22.26
CA ALA A 59 21.90 -31.03 -20.85
C ALA A 59 22.74 -29.77 -20.57
N HIS A 60 23.96 -29.70 -21.10
CA HIS A 60 24.84 -28.54 -20.96
C HIS A 60 24.30 -27.29 -21.66
N LEU A 61 23.65 -27.42 -22.82
CA LEU A 61 23.01 -26.32 -23.53
C LEU A 61 21.81 -25.78 -22.73
N VAL A 62 20.93 -26.66 -22.25
CA VAL A 62 19.81 -26.28 -21.38
C VAL A 62 20.31 -25.57 -20.11
N MET A 63 21.48 -25.97 -19.58
CA MET A 63 22.10 -25.33 -18.41
C MET A 63 22.61 -23.92 -18.71
N GLN A 64 23.28 -23.70 -19.85
CA GLN A 64 23.75 -22.36 -20.22
C GLN A 64 22.59 -21.37 -20.44
N TYR A 65 21.43 -21.87 -20.87
CA TYR A 65 20.23 -21.06 -21.12
C TYR A 65 19.33 -20.86 -19.88
N ARG A 66 19.62 -21.51 -18.74
CA ARG A 66 18.78 -21.37 -17.55
C ARG A 66 19.14 -20.11 -16.77
N GLY A 67 18.20 -19.16 -16.71
CA GLY A 67 18.32 -17.92 -15.93
C GLY A 67 19.05 -16.79 -16.67
N THR A 68 19.14 -15.62 -16.02
CA THR A 68 19.82 -14.43 -16.54
C THR A 68 21.24 -14.36 -16.00
N SER A 69 22.22 -14.18 -16.88
CA SER A 69 23.61 -14.08 -16.44
C SER A 69 23.93 -12.77 -15.75
N VAL A 70 24.72 -12.88 -14.69
CA VAL A 70 25.20 -11.74 -13.89
C VAL A 70 26.58 -11.32 -14.38
N ASN A 71 26.81 -10.01 -14.50
CA ASN A 71 28.15 -9.47 -14.72
C ASN A 71 28.50 -8.48 -13.60
N LEU A 72 29.72 -8.55 -13.06
CA LEU A 72 30.29 -7.44 -12.29
C LEU A 72 30.67 -6.33 -13.26
N GLN A 73 30.30 -5.09 -12.97
CA GLN A 73 30.74 -3.94 -13.76
C GLN A 73 31.34 -2.86 -12.85
N ASP A 74 32.48 -2.32 -13.27
CA ASP A 74 33.14 -1.19 -12.61
C ASP A 74 32.39 0.13 -12.84
N MET A 75 31.47 0.14 -13.81
CA MET A 75 30.57 1.25 -14.09
C MET A 75 29.13 0.76 -14.12
N PRO A 76 28.16 1.61 -13.70
CA PRO A 76 26.74 1.31 -13.85
C PRO A 76 26.38 0.98 -15.31
N PRO A 77 25.35 0.14 -15.54
CA PRO A 77 24.92 -0.19 -16.91
C PRO A 77 24.39 1.05 -17.64
N ARG A 78 24.46 1.05 -18.97
CA ARG A 78 23.89 2.12 -19.81
C ARG A 78 22.62 1.64 -20.50
N ILE A 79 21.65 2.53 -20.61
CA ILE A 79 20.49 2.41 -21.48
C ILE A 79 20.97 2.65 -22.91
N ALA A 80 20.90 1.60 -23.73
CA ALA A 80 21.36 1.59 -25.11
C ALA A 80 20.22 1.80 -26.12
N ARG A 81 18.97 1.64 -25.69
CA ARG A 81 17.77 1.79 -26.52
C ARG A 81 16.68 2.54 -25.76
N GLU A 82 15.81 3.24 -26.49
CA GLU A 82 14.73 4.04 -25.89
C GLU A 82 13.67 3.20 -25.16
N ASP A 83 13.57 1.90 -25.46
CA ASP A 83 12.69 0.93 -24.81
C ASP A 83 13.32 0.24 -23.59
N GLN A 84 14.56 0.58 -23.25
CA GLN A 84 15.25 0.02 -22.10
C GLN A 84 15.05 0.87 -20.84
N MET A 85 14.95 0.18 -19.72
CA MET A 85 14.81 0.74 -18.38
C MET A 85 15.77 0.01 -17.45
N VAL A 86 16.15 0.65 -16.35
CA VAL A 86 17.02 0.02 -15.35
C VAL A 86 16.38 0.09 -13.97
N LEU A 87 16.17 -1.05 -13.32
CA LEU A 87 15.84 -1.09 -11.89
C LEU A 87 17.13 -1.21 -11.08
N PHE A 88 17.36 -0.25 -10.19
CA PHE A 88 18.39 -0.35 -9.15
C PHE A 88 17.79 -0.86 -7.84
N VAL A 89 18.43 -1.88 -7.27
CA VAL A 89 18.12 -2.47 -5.97
C VAL A 89 19.34 -2.32 -5.06
N PRO A 90 19.24 -1.54 -3.98
CA PRO A 90 20.37 -1.27 -3.11
C PRO A 90 20.73 -2.52 -2.29
N PHE A 91 22.02 -2.87 -2.27
CA PHE A 91 22.57 -3.92 -1.42
C PHE A 91 23.87 -3.45 -0.79
N SER A 92 24.16 -3.90 0.42
CA SER A 92 25.50 -3.68 0.98
C SER A 92 26.56 -4.47 0.20
N GLY A 93 27.82 -4.04 0.24
CA GLY A 93 28.93 -4.79 -0.38
C GLY A 93 29.05 -6.22 0.15
N GLU A 94 28.81 -6.43 1.46
CA GLU A 94 28.80 -7.75 2.11
C GLU A 94 27.65 -8.64 1.60
N GLN A 95 26.52 -8.04 1.24
CA GLN A 95 25.39 -8.75 0.68
C GLN A 95 25.63 -9.17 -0.77
N LEU A 96 26.26 -8.29 -1.55
CA LEU A 96 26.68 -8.60 -2.91
C LEU A 96 27.75 -9.70 -2.93
N SER A 97 28.68 -9.73 -1.97
CA SER A 97 29.73 -10.77 -1.93
C SER A 97 29.19 -12.18 -1.66
N ARG A 98 28.01 -12.29 -1.04
CA ARG A 98 27.32 -13.59 -0.86
C ARG A 98 26.76 -14.16 -2.16
N LEU A 99 26.56 -13.31 -3.18
CA LEU A 99 26.05 -13.71 -4.50
C LEU A 99 27.22 -14.08 -5.41
N SER A 100 27.16 -15.24 -6.04
CA SER A 100 28.21 -15.66 -6.97
C SER A 100 28.08 -14.91 -8.30
N LEU A 101 29.20 -14.38 -8.81
CA LEU A 101 29.29 -13.72 -10.12
C LEU A 101 29.26 -14.71 -11.30
N ASN A 102 29.60 -15.97 -11.04
CA ASN A 102 29.75 -17.00 -12.08
C ASN A 102 28.43 -17.73 -12.37
N ASN A 103 27.38 -17.46 -11.59
CA ASN A 103 26.12 -18.17 -11.65
C ASN A 103 24.99 -17.28 -12.16
N ASN A 104 24.11 -17.85 -12.98
CA ASN A 104 22.92 -17.13 -13.46
C ASN A 104 21.90 -17.02 -12.33
N ILE A 105 21.20 -15.88 -12.28
CA ILE A 105 20.01 -15.71 -11.43
C ILE A 105 18.81 -16.27 -12.18
N ILE A 106 18.13 -17.23 -11.57
CA ILE A 106 16.91 -17.84 -12.12
C ILE A 106 15.68 -17.08 -11.63
N ASP A 107 15.66 -16.74 -10.35
CA ASP A 107 14.47 -16.27 -9.65
C ASP A 107 14.90 -15.30 -8.55
N VAL A 108 14.13 -14.24 -8.35
CA VAL A 108 14.29 -13.31 -7.24
C VAL A 108 12.91 -13.18 -6.64
N LYS A 109 12.74 -13.59 -5.39
CA LYS A 109 11.45 -13.53 -4.68
C LYS A 109 11.57 -12.78 -3.38
N TYR A 110 10.50 -12.10 -3.03
CA TYR A 110 10.36 -11.57 -1.69
C TYR A 110 10.02 -12.69 -0.71
N ASN A 111 10.72 -12.71 0.41
CA ASN A 111 10.39 -13.59 1.51
C ASN A 111 10.26 -12.80 2.81
N VAL A 112 9.15 -13.01 3.50
CA VAL A 112 8.94 -12.50 4.85
C VAL A 112 9.67 -13.44 5.79
N VAL A 113 10.95 -13.18 6.04
CA VAL A 113 11.62 -13.83 7.15
C VAL A 113 11.13 -13.15 8.42
N GLU A 114 10.24 -13.81 9.16
CA GLU A 114 9.98 -13.47 10.56
C GLU A 114 11.30 -13.64 11.32
N SER A 115 12.04 -12.55 11.51
CA SER A 115 13.25 -12.56 12.34
C SER A 115 12.87 -13.03 13.74
N GLY A 116 13.57 -14.06 14.21
CA GLY A 116 13.11 -14.99 15.25
C GLY A 116 12.81 -14.41 16.64
N LYS A 117 12.01 -15.19 17.39
CA LYS A 117 11.82 -15.28 18.86
C LYS A 117 11.58 -14.01 19.69
N ARG A 118 11.67 -12.78 19.18
CA ARG A 118 11.31 -11.56 19.94
C ARG A 118 10.42 -10.64 19.13
N LEU A 119 9.21 -10.41 19.64
CA LEU A 119 8.11 -9.58 19.11
C LEU A 119 8.44 -8.09 18.83
N ILE A 120 9.70 -7.66 18.93
CA ILE A 120 10.08 -6.24 18.98
C ILE A 120 11.05 -5.83 17.86
N GLU A 121 11.67 -6.76 17.13
CA GLU A 121 12.55 -6.37 16.02
C GLU A 121 11.75 -6.01 14.76
N PRO A 122 12.10 -4.91 14.06
CA PRO A 122 11.43 -4.51 12.83
C PRO A 122 11.60 -5.61 11.77
N ARG A 123 10.49 -5.96 11.11
CA ARG A 123 10.47 -6.96 10.03
C ARG A 123 11.50 -6.57 8.97
N LYS A 124 12.56 -7.37 8.82
CA LYS A 124 13.59 -7.14 7.81
C LYS A 124 13.08 -7.56 6.45
N PHE A 125 13.32 -6.72 5.46
CA PHE A 125 12.97 -7.03 4.08
C PHE A 125 14.04 -7.97 3.50
N VAL A 126 13.66 -9.18 3.09
CA VAL A 126 14.59 -10.19 2.57
C VAL A 126 14.21 -10.58 1.14
N LEU A 127 15.17 -10.48 0.23
CA LEU A 127 15.11 -11.05 -1.11
C LEU A 127 15.79 -12.39 -1.13
N ASP A 128 15.06 -13.39 -1.57
CA ASP A 128 15.57 -14.70 -1.89
C ASP A 128 16.03 -14.71 -3.35
N VAL A 129 17.34 -14.65 -3.56
CA VAL A 129 17.96 -14.73 -4.89
C VAL A 129 18.36 -16.18 -5.15
N THR A 130 17.76 -16.78 -6.18
CA THR A 130 18.03 -18.16 -6.57
C THR A 130 19.03 -18.20 -7.72
N GLN A 131 20.19 -18.80 -7.49
CA GLN A 131 21.25 -18.95 -8.49
C GLN A 131 21.37 -20.39 -9.00
N SER A 132 21.66 -20.56 -10.29
CA SER A 132 21.91 -21.86 -10.91
C SER A 132 23.37 -22.29 -10.75
N TYR A 133 23.62 -23.51 -10.25
CA TYR A 133 24.97 -24.10 -10.17
C TYR A 133 25.09 -25.32 -11.11
N GLY A 134 24.92 -25.11 -12.42
CA GLY A 134 25.10 -26.18 -13.42
C GLY A 134 24.09 -27.32 -13.31
N PHE A 135 24.55 -28.57 -13.14
CA PHE A 135 23.75 -29.82 -13.16
C PHE A 135 22.79 -30.02 -11.95
N CYS A 136 22.58 -28.96 -11.14
CA CYS A 136 21.84 -28.81 -9.87
C CYS A 136 22.64 -29.24 -8.62
N PRO A 137 22.64 -28.43 -7.53
CA PRO A 137 21.50 -27.71 -6.92
C PRO A 137 21.34 -26.23 -7.29
N THR A 138 20.13 -25.69 -7.17
CA THR A 138 19.93 -24.24 -7.08
C THR A 138 20.22 -23.79 -5.65
N LYS A 139 21.07 -22.78 -5.47
CA LYS A 139 21.28 -22.18 -4.16
C LYS A 139 20.38 -20.96 -4.01
N LYS A 140 19.62 -20.95 -2.92
CA LYS A 140 18.80 -19.81 -2.52
C LYS A 140 19.59 -18.98 -1.54
N ILE A 141 19.88 -17.74 -1.89
CA ILE A 141 20.69 -16.83 -1.08
C ILE A 141 19.77 -15.72 -0.58
N GLN A 142 19.70 -15.57 0.73
CA GLN A 142 18.87 -14.56 1.37
C GLN A 142 19.67 -13.27 1.51
N VAL A 143 19.14 -12.18 0.97
CA VAL A 143 19.77 -10.87 0.97
C VAL A 143 18.83 -9.85 1.59
N VAL A 144 19.26 -9.17 2.65
CA VAL A 144 18.44 -8.20 3.37
C VAL A 144 18.49 -6.85 2.66
N VAL A 145 17.40 -6.33 2.09
CA VAL A 145 17.44 -4.96 1.56
C VAL A 145 17.31 -3.98 2.72
N ASN A 146 18.13 -2.93 2.69
CA ASN A 146 18.01 -1.84 3.63
C ASN A 146 16.63 -1.17 3.46
N SER A 147 15.85 -1.08 4.55
CA SER A 147 14.54 -0.42 4.53
C SER A 147 14.62 1.08 4.20
N ASP A 148 15.77 1.69 4.44
CA ASP A 148 15.97 3.13 4.27
C ASP A 148 16.35 3.49 2.83
N SER A 149 16.95 2.55 2.09
CA SER A 149 17.35 2.70 0.69
C SER A 149 16.29 2.08 -0.22
N LYS A 150 15.55 2.90 -0.96
CA LYS A 150 14.46 2.42 -1.82
C LYS A 150 14.97 1.92 -3.18
N CYS A 151 14.28 0.91 -3.73
CA CYS A 151 14.45 0.53 -5.13
C CYS A 151 14.10 1.70 -6.05
N GLN A 152 14.88 1.93 -7.10
CA GLN A 152 14.69 3.05 -8.03
C GLN A 152 14.57 2.54 -9.47
N LEU A 153 13.59 3.04 -10.19
CA LEU A 153 13.45 2.78 -11.63
C LEU A 153 14.00 3.97 -12.40
N LEU A 154 14.95 3.70 -13.29
CA LEU A 154 15.77 4.67 -13.99
C LEU A 154 15.50 4.56 -15.49
N PHE A 155 15.32 5.70 -16.14
CA PHE A 155 14.91 5.79 -17.53
C PHE A 155 15.95 6.52 -18.40
N THR A 156 16.96 7.12 -17.78
CA THR A 156 18.01 7.88 -18.46
C THR A 156 19.40 7.51 -17.94
N ASN A 157 20.43 7.75 -18.76
CA ASN A 157 21.81 7.48 -18.36
C ASN A 157 22.30 8.48 -17.29
N GLU A 158 21.74 9.68 -17.27
CA GLU A 158 22.01 10.70 -16.25
C GLU A 158 21.52 10.25 -14.87
N GLU A 159 20.30 9.70 -14.77
CA GLU A 159 19.77 9.15 -13.52
C GLU A 159 20.63 7.99 -13.01
N ILE A 160 21.10 7.11 -13.92
CA ILE A 160 21.97 6.00 -13.55
C ILE A 160 23.32 6.49 -13.02
N ALA A 161 23.91 7.50 -13.65
CA ALA A 161 25.20 8.06 -13.23
C ALA A 161 25.16 8.73 -11.85
N GLN A 162 23.98 9.12 -11.37
CA GLN A 162 23.78 9.72 -10.05
C GLN A 162 23.77 8.69 -8.90
N ILE A 163 23.62 7.39 -9.21
CA ILE A 163 23.63 6.34 -8.19
C ILE A 163 25.07 6.00 -7.79
N ASN A 164 25.42 6.37 -6.56
CA ASN A 164 26.75 6.13 -5.99
C ASN A 164 26.79 4.95 -5.00
N GLU A 165 25.68 4.24 -4.84
CA GLU A 165 25.54 3.15 -3.86
C GLU A 165 25.80 1.77 -4.50
N PRO A 166 26.37 0.81 -3.74
CA PRO A 166 26.46 -0.57 -4.19
C PRO A 166 25.06 -1.18 -4.36
N GLY A 167 24.91 -2.04 -5.35
CA GLY A 167 23.64 -2.74 -5.56
C GLY A 167 23.59 -3.60 -6.80
N MET A 168 22.39 -4.11 -7.04
CA MET A 168 22.06 -4.92 -8.21
C MET A 168 21.23 -4.09 -9.18
N TYR A 169 21.63 -4.08 -10.44
CA TYR A 169 20.93 -3.43 -11.54
C TYR A 169 20.29 -4.46 -12.45
N PHE A 170 19.01 -4.28 -12.75
CA PHE A 170 18.28 -5.06 -13.74
C PHE A 170 18.06 -4.19 -14.97
N VAL A 171 18.68 -4.55 -16.09
CA VAL A 171 18.41 -3.93 -17.39
C VAL A 171 17.23 -4.67 -18.01
N VAL A 172 16.15 -3.94 -18.24
CA VAL A 172 14.86 -4.47 -18.68
C VAL A 172 14.50 -3.83 -20.02
N SER A 173 13.95 -4.62 -20.95
CA SER A 173 13.32 -4.10 -22.16
C SER A 173 11.80 -4.25 -22.04
N GLY A 174 11.11 -3.14 -22.24
CA GLY A 174 9.66 -3.06 -22.07
C GLY A 174 9.13 -1.71 -22.52
N ASN A 175 7.82 -1.50 -22.40
CA ASN A 175 7.23 -0.23 -22.81
C ASN A 175 7.45 0.84 -21.72
N ALA A 176 8.57 1.55 -21.81
CA ALA A 176 8.95 2.60 -20.86
C ALA A 176 7.88 3.70 -20.69
N SER A 177 7.11 4.01 -21.74
CA SER A 177 6.04 5.00 -21.65
C SER A 177 4.89 4.56 -20.74
N ILE A 178 4.47 3.29 -20.84
CA ILE A 178 3.43 2.71 -19.98
C ILE A 178 3.91 2.66 -18.53
N VAL A 179 5.16 2.25 -18.31
CA VAL A 179 5.74 2.20 -16.97
C VAL A 179 5.85 3.60 -16.35
N LYS A 180 6.35 4.60 -17.10
CA LYS A 180 6.36 6.01 -16.67
C LYS A 180 4.96 6.52 -16.30
N SER A 181 3.94 6.22 -17.11
CA SER A 181 2.56 6.61 -16.80
C SER A 181 2.06 6.00 -15.49
N ASN A 182 2.41 4.74 -15.20
CA ASN A 182 2.03 4.08 -13.96
C ASN A 182 2.77 4.64 -12.74
N LEU A 183 4.00 5.15 -12.90
CA LEU A 183 4.74 5.83 -11.83
C LEU A 183 4.13 7.17 -11.41
N GLN A 184 3.29 7.79 -12.25
CA GLN A 184 2.60 9.05 -11.91
C GLN A 184 1.50 8.88 -10.85
N LYS A 185 1.24 7.65 -10.39
CA LYS A 185 0.28 7.40 -9.30
C LYS A 185 0.74 8.08 -8.01
N LEU A 186 -0.22 8.66 -7.28
CA LEU A 186 0.02 9.43 -6.05
C LEU A 186 0.79 8.59 -5.01
N LYS A 187 1.93 9.12 -4.56
CA LYS A 187 2.84 8.48 -3.58
C LYS A 187 3.13 7.01 -3.88
N LEU A 188 3.33 6.67 -5.15
CA LEU A 188 3.75 5.33 -5.52
C LEU A 188 5.12 5.01 -4.90
N ASN A 189 5.22 3.84 -4.28
CA ASN A 189 6.41 3.30 -3.66
C ASN A 189 6.62 1.87 -4.17
N ILE A 190 7.80 1.58 -4.72
CA ILE A 190 8.19 0.22 -5.08
C ILE A 190 8.55 -0.49 -3.78
N LYS A 191 7.81 -1.55 -3.44
CA LYS A 191 8.13 -2.40 -2.29
C LYS A 191 9.27 -3.33 -2.62
N TYR A 192 9.13 -4.08 -3.71
CA TYR A 192 10.13 -5.08 -4.08
C TYR A 192 10.06 -5.55 -5.52
N PRO A 193 11.21 -5.98 -6.07
CA PRO A 193 11.27 -6.72 -7.32
C PRO A 193 10.95 -8.20 -7.12
N GLU A 194 10.36 -8.80 -8.15
CA GLU A 194 10.23 -10.24 -8.33
C GLU A 194 10.61 -10.58 -9.78
N ILE A 195 11.38 -11.65 -9.98
CA ILE A 195 11.67 -12.18 -11.32
C ILE A 195 10.95 -13.50 -11.48
N SER A 196 10.03 -13.56 -12.43
CA SER A 196 9.34 -14.79 -12.81
C SER A 196 9.36 -14.93 -14.32
N ASP A 197 9.79 -16.09 -14.83
CA ASP A 197 9.88 -16.39 -16.26
C ASP A 197 10.62 -15.32 -17.06
N SER A 198 11.75 -14.85 -16.52
CA SER A 198 12.59 -13.79 -17.07
C SER A 198 11.92 -12.41 -17.20
N ASN A 199 10.70 -12.22 -16.70
CA ASN A 199 10.07 -10.90 -16.57
C ASN A 199 10.33 -10.31 -15.19
N LEU A 200 10.55 -8.99 -15.15
CA LEU A 200 10.64 -8.24 -13.91
C LEU A 200 9.26 -7.71 -13.52
N LEU A 201 8.75 -8.19 -12.39
CA LEU A 201 7.55 -7.70 -11.74
C LEU A 201 7.95 -6.82 -10.56
N LEU A 202 7.30 -5.68 -10.39
CA LEU A 202 7.44 -4.84 -9.21
C LEU A 202 6.17 -4.92 -8.38
N SER A 203 6.32 -5.31 -7.12
CA SER A 203 5.29 -5.08 -6.12
C SER A 203 5.37 -3.62 -5.68
N CYS A 204 4.28 -2.89 -5.88
CA CYS A 204 4.17 -1.48 -5.57
C CYS A 204 3.02 -1.23 -4.60
N GLU A 205 3.16 -0.16 -3.81
CA GLU A 205 2.05 0.47 -3.13
C GLU A 205 1.85 1.87 -3.65
N TYR A 206 0.60 2.32 -3.73
CA TYR A 206 0.29 3.71 -4.05
C TYR A 206 -0.93 4.17 -3.27
N GLN A 207 -1.12 5.49 -3.18
CA GLN A 207 -2.32 6.07 -2.60
C GLN A 207 -3.39 6.29 -3.67
N LYS A 208 -4.51 5.60 -3.53
CA LYS A 208 -5.71 5.82 -4.35
C LYS A 208 -6.63 6.79 -3.64
N ILE A 209 -7.10 7.81 -4.36
CA ILE A 209 -8.17 8.70 -3.88
C ILE A 209 -9.49 7.92 -3.89
N CYS A 210 -10.18 7.89 -2.75
CA CYS A 210 -11.50 7.31 -2.62
C CYS A 210 -12.53 8.19 -3.34
N THR A 211 -13.22 7.63 -4.33
CA THR A 211 -14.17 8.38 -5.19
C THR A 211 -15.63 8.16 -4.80
N GLY A 212 -15.89 7.37 -3.76
CA GLY A 212 -17.26 6.97 -3.39
C GLY A 212 -17.72 5.66 -4.03
N SER A 213 -16.81 4.93 -4.70
CA SER A 213 -17.09 3.57 -5.14
C SER A 213 -17.46 2.66 -3.95
N MET A 214 -18.21 1.58 -4.20
CA MET A 214 -18.60 0.64 -3.15
C MET A 214 -17.38 0.08 -2.40
N GLU A 215 -16.29 -0.20 -3.11
CA GLU A 215 -15.04 -0.67 -2.53
C GLU A 215 -14.39 0.37 -1.59
N ASP A 216 -14.40 1.64 -1.98
CA ASP A 216 -13.88 2.74 -1.16
C ASP A 216 -14.76 2.98 0.07
N LEU A 217 -16.08 2.88 -0.09
CA LEU A 217 -17.01 2.98 1.03
C LEU A 217 -16.76 1.86 2.04
N LEU A 218 -16.65 0.61 1.56
CA LEU A 218 -16.32 -0.53 2.41
C LEU A 218 -14.97 -0.34 3.11
N TYR A 219 -13.97 0.22 2.43
CA TYR A 219 -12.69 0.56 3.06
C TYR A 219 -12.88 1.55 4.21
N ILE A 220 -13.55 2.69 3.99
CA ILE A 220 -13.72 3.73 5.00
C ILE A 220 -14.50 3.22 6.21
N LEU A 221 -15.53 2.39 5.98
CA LEU A 221 -16.29 1.76 7.06
C LEU A 221 -15.45 0.77 7.88
N LYS A 222 -14.36 0.23 7.30
CA LYS A 222 -13.46 -0.81 7.87
C LYS A 222 -12.10 -0.29 8.37
N SER A 223 -11.75 0.96 8.11
CA SER A 223 -10.36 1.44 8.03
C SER A 223 -9.61 1.60 9.36
N GLN A 224 -9.95 0.83 10.40
CA GLN A 224 -9.48 0.90 11.79
C GLN A 224 -10.38 1.71 12.75
N ASN A 225 -10.24 1.37 14.03
CA ASN A 225 -10.98 1.96 15.13
C ASN A 225 -10.58 3.43 15.32
N ILE A 226 -11.58 4.29 15.53
CA ILE A 226 -11.38 5.64 16.02
C ILE A 226 -10.82 5.60 17.45
N GLN A 227 -10.37 6.74 17.97
CA GLN A 227 -9.74 6.82 19.30
C GLN A 227 -10.59 6.25 20.46
N SER A 228 -11.91 6.17 20.32
CA SER A 228 -12.82 5.55 21.31
C SER A 228 -12.87 4.02 21.25
N GLY A 229 -12.15 3.40 20.31
CA GLY A 229 -12.23 1.96 20.02
C GLY A 229 -13.33 1.57 19.02
N GLU A 230 -14.19 2.50 18.61
CA GLU A 230 -15.29 2.25 17.66
C GLU A 230 -14.85 2.38 16.20
N THR A 231 -15.38 1.58 15.29
CA THR A 231 -15.20 1.75 13.84
C THR A 231 -15.98 2.94 13.30
N VAL A 232 -15.63 3.42 12.09
CA VAL A 232 -16.43 4.45 11.38
C VAL A 232 -17.87 3.99 11.18
N TYR A 233 -18.07 2.69 10.91
CA TYR A 233 -19.39 2.09 10.80
C TYR A 233 -20.21 2.21 12.09
N GLU A 234 -19.64 1.86 13.24
CA GLU A 234 -20.31 1.94 14.54
C GLU A 234 -20.66 3.36 14.91
N LYS A 235 -19.73 4.29 14.68
CA LYS A 235 -19.99 5.71 14.92
C LYS A 235 -21.13 6.22 14.04
N LEU A 236 -21.14 5.83 12.77
CA LEU A 236 -22.20 6.21 11.84
C LEU A 236 -23.55 5.61 12.23
N LEU A 237 -23.60 4.35 12.66
CA LEU A 237 -24.81 3.73 13.19
C LEU A 237 -25.31 4.47 14.43
N SER A 238 -24.44 4.71 15.42
CA SER A 238 -24.79 5.42 16.64
C SER A 238 -25.44 6.77 16.32
N ASP A 239 -24.83 7.54 15.40
CA ASP A 239 -25.33 8.84 14.97
C ASP A 239 -26.69 8.74 14.22
N ILE A 240 -26.91 7.70 13.41
CA ILE A 240 -28.20 7.48 12.72
C ILE A 240 -29.30 7.07 13.71
N PHE A 241 -28.96 6.25 14.71
CA PHE A 241 -29.91 5.66 15.65
C PHE A 241 -30.29 6.57 16.82
N VAL A 242 -29.78 7.81 16.87
CA VAL A 242 -30.17 8.82 17.87
C VAL A 242 -31.69 9.04 17.89
N THR A 243 -32.35 9.03 16.74
CA THR A 243 -33.81 9.22 16.62
C THR A 243 -34.61 7.92 16.64
N CYS A 244 -33.95 6.78 16.75
CA CYS A 244 -34.61 5.47 16.70
C CYS A 244 -35.28 5.16 18.06
N PRO A 245 -36.60 4.86 18.09
CA PRO A 245 -37.31 4.51 19.32
C PRO A 245 -36.75 3.25 20.00
N ASN A 246 -37.01 3.11 21.31
CA ASN A 246 -36.62 1.93 22.10
C ASN A 246 -37.65 0.78 22.03
N ARG A 247 -38.72 0.88 21.24
CA ARG A 247 -39.76 -0.16 21.13
C ARG A 247 -39.75 -0.76 19.72
N LYS A 248 -39.64 -2.09 19.62
CA LYS A 248 -39.52 -2.82 18.35
C LYS A 248 -40.66 -2.49 17.36
N ASP A 249 -41.90 -2.41 17.85
CA ASP A 249 -43.11 -2.15 17.05
C ASP A 249 -43.20 -0.73 16.48
N GLN A 250 -42.32 0.18 16.94
CA GLN A 250 -42.17 1.54 16.41
C GLN A 250 -40.99 1.64 15.43
N VAL A 251 -40.09 0.65 15.43
CA VAL A 251 -38.90 0.63 14.57
C VAL A 251 -39.21 -0.12 13.28
N VAL A 252 -39.69 -1.36 13.38
CA VAL A 252 -39.99 -2.26 12.25
C VAL A 252 -41.43 -2.76 12.35
N PRO A 253 -42.05 -3.20 11.24
CA PRO A 253 -43.38 -3.81 11.26
C PRO A 253 -43.37 -5.06 12.14
N ASP A 254 -44.34 -5.16 13.04
CA ASP A 254 -44.66 -6.42 13.70
C ASP A 254 -45.58 -7.26 12.81
N SER A 255 -45.46 -8.58 12.90
CA SER A 255 -46.34 -9.60 12.30
C SER A 255 -47.84 -9.35 12.55
N THR A 256 -48.18 -8.66 13.64
CA THR A 256 -49.56 -8.26 14.02
C THR A 256 -50.00 -6.91 13.45
N SER A 257 -49.09 -6.13 12.84
CA SER A 257 -49.29 -4.71 12.49
C SER A 257 -49.50 -4.41 11.01
N VAL A 258 -49.54 -5.44 10.15
CA VAL A 258 -49.83 -5.30 8.71
C VAL A 258 -51.19 -4.63 8.45
N ALA A 259 -52.10 -4.66 9.43
CA ALA A 259 -53.43 -4.07 9.34
C ALA A 259 -53.52 -2.58 9.73
N LEU A 260 -52.47 -1.95 10.25
CA LEU A 260 -52.52 -0.54 10.68
C LEU A 260 -51.77 0.36 9.68
N SER A 261 -52.45 0.68 8.58
CA SER A 261 -52.13 1.81 7.73
C SER A 261 -52.20 3.11 8.55
N GLY A 262 -51.12 3.47 9.24
CA GLY A 262 -51.11 4.68 10.07
C GLY A 262 -49.99 4.80 11.11
N LYS A 263 -49.25 3.73 11.46
CA LYS A 263 -48.05 3.89 12.31
C LYS A 263 -46.89 4.40 11.46
N GLU A 264 -46.41 5.61 11.75
CA GLU A 264 -45.21 6.17 11.15
C GLU A 264 -43.97 5.46 11.73
N LEU A 265 -43.65 4.28 11.17
CA LEU A 265 -42.51 3.46 11.58
C LEU A 265 -41.19 4.19 11.31
N TRP A 266 -40.23 4.05 12.23
CA TRP A 266 -38.93 4.70 12.09
C TRP A 266 -38.18 4.28 10.81
N ILE A 267 -38.27 3.02 10.38
CA ILE A 267 -37.63 2.56 9.13
C ILE A 267 -38.09 3.35 7.88
N ASN A 268 -39.28 3.95 7.91
CA ASN A 268 -39.82 4.72 6.79
C ASN A 268 -39.29 6.16 6.76
N THR A 269 -38.69 6.64 7.84
CA THR A 269 -38.03 7.95 7.93
C THR A 269 -36.71 7.97 7.16
N ASN A 270 -36.16 9.16 6.92
CA ASN A 270 -34.85 9.31 6.27
C ASN A 270 -33.72 8.59 7.04
N SER A 271 -33.71 8.68 8.37
CA SER A 271 -32.73 7.98 9.21
C SER A 271 -32.88 6.46 9.12
N GLY A 272 -34.12 5.97 9.13
CA GLY A 272 -34.44 4.55 8.98
C GLY A 272 -33.97 3.99 7.63
N ARG A 273 -34.32 4.64 6.53
CA ARG A 273 -33.88 4.26 5.18
C ARG A 273 -32.35 4.28 5.03
N LEU A 274 -31.69 5.23 5.69
CA LEU A 274 -30.23 5.33 5.69
C LEU A 274 -29.58 4.18 6.48
N ALA A 275 -30.13 3.82 7.65
CA ALA A 275 -29.69 2.66 8.42
C ALA A 275 -29.86 1.35 7.65
N LEU A 276 -31.02 1.16 7.00
CA LEU A 276 -31.29 0.00 6.15
C LEU A 276 -30.26 -0.10 5.01
N SER A 277 -30.01 1.02 4.32
CA SER A 277 -29.03 1.09 3.24
C SER A 277 -27.62 0.74 3.72
N LEU A 278 -27.21 1.30 4.86
CA LEU A 278 -25.89 1.06 5.44
C LEU A 278 -25.70 -0.41 5.86
N MET A 279 -26.68 -1.01 6.54
CA MET A 279 -26.61 -2.41 6.96
C MET A 279 -26.66 -3.37 5.76
N LYS A 280 -27.37 -3.00 4.68
CA LYS A 280 -27.41 -3.79 3.46
C LYS A 280 -26.08 -3.74 2.69
N ILE A 281 -25.42 -2.58 2.62
CA ILE A 281 -24.11 -2.39 1.96
C ILE A 281 -23.04 -3.31 2.56
N LEU A 282 -22.98 -3.41 3.89
CA LEU A 282 -22.02 -4.28 4.57
C LEU A 282 -22.45 -5.75 4.58
N GLY A 283 -23.75 -6.00 4.39
CA GLY A 283 -24.38 -7.29 4.54
C GLY A 283 -24.74 -7.56 6.01
N PRO A 284 -25.96 -8.07 6.29
CA PRO A 284 -26.39 -8.31 7.67
C PRO A 284 -25.52 -9.34 8.39
N GLU A 285 -24.97 -10.34 7.70
CA GLU A 285 -24.06 -11.34 8.29
C GLU A 285 -22.60 -10.87 8.38
N LYS A 286 -22.21 -9.92 7.53
CA LYS A 286 -20.85 -9.33 7.47
C LYS A 286 -20.77 -7.96 8.13
N THR A 287 -21.78 -7.59 8.93
CA THR A 287 -21.70 -6.42 9.80
C THR A 287 -20.47 -6.56 10.67
N LEU A 288 -19.54 -5.62 10.52
CA LEU A 288 -18.20 -5.60 11.15
C LEU A 288 -18.22 -5.52 12.68
N ILE A 289 -19.41 -5.52 13.27
CA ILE A 289 -19.61 -5.48 14.70
C ILE A 289 -19.67 -6.93 15.14
N ASP A 290 -18.74 -7.36 16.00
CA ASP A 290 -19.08 -8.42 16.92
C ASP A 290 -20.11 -7.81 17.87
N LEU A 291 -21.39 -7.98 17.54
CA LEU A 291 -22.50 -7.30 18.23
C LEU A 291 -22.43 -7.58 19.75
N GLU A 292 -21.81 -8.68 20.15
CA GLU A 292 -21.49 -9.02 21.55
C GLU A 292 -20.64 -7.95 22.26
N ASP A 293 -19.73 -7.23 21.58
CA ASP A 293 -18.93 -6.16 22.20
C ASP A 293 -19.77 -4.94 22.61
N LEU A 294 -20.90 -4.71 21.93
CA LEU A 294 -21.86 -3.65 22.29
C LEU A 294 -22.82 -4.06 23.41
N LYS A 295 -22.88 -5.35 23.75
CA LYS A 295 -23.74 -5.94 24.79
C LYS A 295 -23.31 -5.54 26.19
N ASN A 296 -22.00 -5.44 26.41
CA ASN A 296 -21.40 -5.08 27.71
C ASN A 296 -21.67 -3.61 28.11
N LYS A 297 -22.17 -2.77 27.20
CA LYS A 297 -22.52 -1.36 27.46
C LYS A 297 -23.99 -1.16 27.88
N GLY A 298 -24.75 -2.24 28.14
CA GLY A 298 -26.17 -2.16 28.55
C GLY A 298 -27.06 -1.37 27.56
N SER A 299 -26.65 -1.32 26.30
CA SER A 299 -26.99 -0.21 25.40
C SER A 299 -28.29 -0.44 24.63
N PRO A 300 -29.27 0.48 24.72
CA PRO A 300 -30.43 0.51 23.83
C PRO A 300 -30.07 0.50 22.34
N LEU A 301 -28.84 0.88 21.96
CA LEU A 301 -28.35 0.84 20.58
C LEU A 301 -28.23 -0.59 20.04
N TYR A 302 -27.75 -1.54 20.87
CA TYR A 302 -27.58 -2.94 20.45
C TYR A 302 -28.93 -3.55 20.02
N ASN A 303 -29.96 -3.41 20.85
CA ASN A 303 -31.28 -3.95 20.57
C ASN A 303 -31.87 -3.35 19.28
N LYS A 304 -31.70 -2.04 19.06
CA LYS A 304 -32.17 -1.38 17.84
C LYS A 304 -31.45 -1.90 16.59
N ILE A 305 -30.14 -2.12 16.69
CA ILE A 305 -29.34 -2.68 15.60
C ILE A 305 -29.81 -4.10 15.25
N ILE A 306 -30.03 -4.94 16.26
CA ILE A 306 -30.54 -6.31 16.07
C ILE A 306 -31.89 -6.30 15.35
N TRP A 307 -32.85 -5.49 15.79
CA TRP A 307 -34.17 -5.44 15.14
C TRP A 307 -34.10 -5.07 13.66
N VAL A 308 -33.26 -4.09 13.31
CA VAL A 308 -33.11 -3.63 11.92
C VAL A 308 -32.33 -4.66 11.11
N LYS A 309 -31.29 -5.27 11.67
CA LYS A 309 -30.51 -6.34 11.03
C LYS A 309 -31.38 -7.55 10.69
N ASP A 310 -32.19 -8.02 11.64
CA ASP A 310 -33.11 -9.13 11.43
C ASP A 310 -34.17 -8.79 10.37
N TYR A 311 -34.66 -7.55 10.39
CA TYR A 311 -35.60 -7.09 9.37
C TYR A 311 -34.98 -7.11 7.97
N VAL A 312 -33.75 -6.64 7.80
CA VAL A 312 -33.01 -6.66 6.52
C VAL A 312 -32.69 -8.09 6.05
N ALA A 313 -32.45 -9.03 6.97
CA ALA A 313 -32.20 -10.43 6.65
C ALA A 313 -33.46 -11.13 6.12
N ASN A 314 -34.62 -10.81 6.69
CA ASN A 314 -35.89 -11.47 6.38
C ASN A 314 -36.71 -10.80 5.26
N ASN A 315 -36.33 -9.58 4.82
CA ASN A 315 -37.08 -8.81 3.84
C ASN A 315 -36.19 -8.33 2.68
N VAL A 316 -36.79 -8.20 1.50
CA VAL A 316 -36.11 -7.62 0.32
C VAL A 316 -36.09 -6.10 0.45
N CYS A 317 -34.97 -5.54 0.90
CA CYS A 317 -34.74 -4.09 0.93
C CYS A 317 -33.85 -3.66 -0.25
N HIS A 318 -34.28 -2.63 -1.00
CA HIS A 318 -33.50 -2.01 -2.06
C HIS A 318 -32.68 -0.83 -1.53
N VAL A 319 -31.40 -0.75 -1.93
CA VAL A 319 -30.52 0.39 -1.62
C VAL A 319 -30.58 1.38 -2.78
N SER A 320 -30.93 2.63 -2.49
CA SER A 320 -30.86 3.70 -3.50
C SER A 320 -29.44 4.24 -3.63
N GLU A 321 -29.02 4.59 -4.84
CA GLU A 321 -27.69 5.20 -5.10
C GLU A 321 -27.51 6.51 -4.32
N SER A 322 -28.58 7.29 -4.15
CA SER A 322 -28.57 8.51 -3.34
C SER A 322 -28.20 8.24 -1.87
N SER A 323 -28.65 7.11 -1.31
CA SER A 323 -28.28 6.70 0.04
C SER A 323 -26.80 6.30 0.13
N VAL A 324 -26.25 5.64 -0.89
CA VAL A 324 -24.82 5.30 -0.95
C VAL A 324 -23.95 6.56 -0.92
N GLY A 325 -24.27 7.56 -1.75
CA GLY A 325 -23.54 8.83 -1.77
C GLY A 325 -23.60 9.57 -0.43
N LEU A 326 -24.77 9.59 0.22
CA LEU A 326 -24.94 10.22 1.53
C LEU A 326 -24.17 9.49 2.63
N ILE A 327 -24.18 8.15 2.62
CA ILE A 327 -23.40 7.32 3.54
C ILE A 327 -21.91 7.59 3.35
N PHE A 328 -21.43 7.60 2.12
CA PHE A 328 -20.03 7.86 1.81
C PHE A 328 -19.56 9.21 2.35
N ASN A 329 -20.34 10.28 2.13
CA ASN A 329 -19.98 11.61 2.63
C ASN A 329 -19.94 11.67 4.17
N ARG A 330 -20.89 11.03 4.85
CA ARG A 330 -20.88 10.95 6.32
C ARG A 330 -19.70 10.14 6.84
N ALA A 331 -19.41 9.00 6.22
CA ALA A 331 -18.29 8.14 6.57
C ALA A 331 -16.95 8.85 6.33
N LYS A 332 -16.79 9.55 5.20
CA LYS A 332 -15.66 10.43 4.91
C LYS A 332 -15.46 11.47 6.02
N GLY A 333 -16.52 12.15 6.44
CA GLY A 333 -16.46 13.13 7.52
C GLY A 333 -15.95 12.53 8.83
N ILE A 334 -16.49 11.38 9.24
CA ILE A 334 -16.05 10.66 10.45
C ILE A 334 -14.58 10.22 10.33
N PHE A 335 -14.18 9.69 9.17
CA PHE A 335 -12.81 9.25 8.92
C PHE A 335 -11.81 10.42 9.00
N CYS A 336 -12.06 11.51 8.29
CA CYS A 336 -11.19 12.68 8.27
C CYS A 336 -11.01 13.28 9.68
N ARG A 337 -12.12 13.37 10.43
CA ARG A 337 -12.10 13.83 11.82
C ARG A 337 -11.26 12.91 12.69
N ASN A 338 -11.60 11.63 12.76
CA ASN A 338 -11.12 10.80 13.85
C ASN A 338 -9.84 10.00 13.53
N ILE A 339 -9.56 9.73 12.25
CA ILE A 339 -8.47 8.82 11.85
C ILE A 339 -7.34 9.59 11.18
N ALA A 340 -7.65 10.46 10.22
CA ALA A 340 -6.63 11.22 9.48
C ALA A 340 -5.94 12.33 10.31
N ARG A 341 -6.33 12.47 11.60
CA ARG A 341 -5.89 13.50 12.55
C ARG A 341 -6.17 14.93 12.07
N ILE A 342 -7.16 15.10 11.20
CA ILE A 342 -7.59 16.41 10.67
C ILE A 342 -8.72 17.00 11.55
N SER A 343 -9.12 16.36 12.67
CA SER A 343 -10.16 16.91 13.58
C SER A 343 -9.71 18.10 14.41
N LYS A 344 -8.42 18.43 14.43
CA LYS A 344 -7.88 19.46 15.30
C LYS A 344 -7.44 20.65 14.48
N TYR A 345 -7.82 21.84 14.94
CA TYR A 345 -7.55 23.10 14.24
C TYR A 345 -6.05 23.35 14.10
N TYR A 346 -5.24 23.01 15.11
CA TYR A 346 -3.79 23.09 14.98
C TYR A 346 -3.23 22.35 13.76
N CYS A 347 -3.88 21.31 13.21
CA CYS A 347 -3.41 20.58 12.01
C CYS A 347 -3.73 21.28 10.68
N VAL A 348 -4.43 22.41 10.69
CA VAL A 348 -4.81 23.13 9.46
C VAL A 348 -3.57 23.60 8.69
N HIS A 349 -2.47 23.91 9.39
CA HIS A 349 -1.21 24.36 8.79
C HIS A 349 -0.49 23.29 7.95
N ASP A 350 -0.90 22.02 8.00
CA ASP A 350 -0.37 20.94 7.15
C ASP A 350 -0.54 21.22 5.64
N ASP A 351 -1.39 22.20 5.28
CA ASP A 351 -1.65 22.70 3.92
C ASP A 351 -1.85 21.59 2.86
N ARG A 352 -2.75 20.67 3.20
CA ARG A 352 -2.98 19.44 2.44
C ARG A 352 -3.50 19.71 1.04
N VAL A 353 -3.11 18.85 0.10
CA VAL A 353 -3.64 18.84 -1.26
C VAL A 353 -5.10 18.38 -1.23
N THR A 354 -5.97 19.19 -1.82
CA THR A 354 -7.43 18.99 -1.89
C THR A 354 -7.81 18.09 -3.07
N THR A 355 -9.09 17.75 -3.18
CA THR A 355 -9.64 16.95 -4.29
C THR A 355 -9.48 17.62 -5.65
N SER A 356 -9.29 18.93 -5.72
CA SER A 356 -8.99 19.66 -6.96
C SER A 356 -7.50 19.63 -7.33
N GLY A 357 -6.64 18.98 -6.53
CA GLY A 357 -5.19 18.98 -6.71
C GLY A 357 -4.49 20.25 -6.23
N GLN A 358 -5.23 21.24 -5.72
CA GLN A 358 -4.67 22.47 -5.17
C GLN A 358 -4.42 22.35 -3.67
N LYS A 359 -3.45 23.10 -3.13
CA LYS A 359 -3.25 23.22 -1.68
C LYS A 359 -4.45 23.91 -1.01
N PHE A 360 -4.77 23.52 0.22
CA PHE A 360 -5.90 24.07 0.97
C PHE A 360 -5.77 25.60 1.17
N SER A 361 -4.57 26.11 1.38
CA SER A 361 -4.25 27.55 1.43
C SER A 361 -4.72 28.29 0.19
N SER A 362 -4.48 27.73 -1.00
CA SER A 362 -4.90 28.32 -2.27
C SER A 362 -6.42 28.33 -2.42
N VAL A 363 -7.08 27.26 -1.98
CA VAL A 363 -8.55 27.16 -1.97
C VAL A 363 -9.17 28.19 -1.02
N LEU A 364 -8.57 28.40 0.16
CA LEU A 364 -9.00 29.45 1.10
C LEU A 364 -8.77 30.85 0.53
N ALA A 365 -7.59 31.10 -0.04
CA ALA A 365 -7.22 32.39 -0.63
C ALA A 365 -8.16 32.79 -1.78
N GLU A 366 -8.52 31.85 -2.66
CA GLU A 366 -9.48 32.13 -3.73
C GLU A 366 -10.88 32.36 -3.19
N ALA A 367 -11.32 31.52 -2.25
CA ALA A 367 -12.66 31.60 -1.68
C ALA A 367 -12.88 32.91 -0.90
N MET A 368 -11.91 33.34 -0.08
CA MET A 368 -12.05 34.55 0.74
C MET A 368 -12.13 35.84 -0.10
N ARG A 369 -11.65 35.83 -1.35
CA ARG A 369 -11.80 36.98 -2.27
C ARG A 369 -13.25 37.22 -2.68
N LYS A 370 -14.04 36.14 -2.75
CA LYS A 370 -15.43 36.10 -3.20
C LYS A 370 -16.42 36.07 -2.03
N ASP A 371 -16.00 35.50 -0.90
CA ASP A 371 -16.83 35.26 0.28
C ASP A 371 -16.29 36.04 1.49
N GLU A 372 -16.92 37.18 1.76
CA GLU A 372 -16.59 38.04 2.90
C GLU A 372 -16.86 37.35 4.25
N LYS A 373 -17.85 36.46 4.32
CA LYS A 373 -18.14 35.69 5.55
C LYS A 373 -17.00 34.72 5.85
N LEU A 374 -16.42 34.08 4.84
CA LEU A 374 -15.24 33.23 5.04
C LEU A 374 -14.05 34.04 5.53
N LEU A 375 -13.81 35.23 4.98
CA LEU A 375 -12.74 36.13 5.43
C LEU A 375 -12.90 36.47 6.91
N ILE A 376 -14.11 36.85 7.34
CA ILE A 376 -14.41 37.13 8.75
C ILE A 376 -14.24 35.87 9.62
N THR A 377 -14.68 34.71 9.14
CA THR A 377 -14.53 33.44 9.86
C THR A 377 -13.06 33.08 10.06
N MET A 378 -12.22 33.29 9.04
CA MET A 378 -10.76 33.11 9.12
C MET A 378 -10.12 34.09 10.11
N ALA A 379 -10.54 35.36 10.08
CA ALA A 379 -10.09 36.38 11.03
C ALA A 379 -10.35 35.96 12.48
N ILE A 380 -11.59 35.54 12.78
CA ILE A 380 -12.00 35.04 14.11
C ILE A 380 -11.26 33.75 14.47
N ALA A 381 -11.14 32.79 13.55
CA ALA A 381 -10.49 31.50 13.83
C ALA A 381 -9.01 31.64 14.19
N SER A 382 -8.32 32.58 13.54
CA SER A 382 -6.91 32.90 13.77
C SER A 382 -6.65 33.76 15.02
N TYR A 383 -7.70 34.22 15.69
CA TYR A 383 -7.57 35.04 16.89
C TYR A 383 -7.05 34.21 18.07
N SER A 384 -6.21 34.83 18.89
CA SER A 384 -5.63 34.24 20.09
C SER A 384 -5.82 35.20 21.25
N CYS A 385 -6.39 34.71 22.35
CA CYS A 385 -6.55 35.49 23.57
C CYS A 385 -5.29 35.44 24.44
N ASP A 386 -5.02 36.51 25.17
CA ASP A 386 -3.87 36.60 26.07
C ASP A 386 -3.98 35.56 27.20
N GLY A 387 -2.83 34.96 27.58
CA GLY A 387 -2.75 34.01 28.69
C GLY A 387 -3.26 32.59 28.40
N THR A 388 -3.60 32.26 27.16
CA THR A 388 -3.93 30.89 26.74
C THR A 388 -2.71 30.18 26.18
N ALA A 389 -2.52 28.88 26.49
CA ALA A 389 -1.48 28.08 25.85
C ALA A 389 -1.75 28.01 24.34
N ASN A 390 -0.87 28.57 23.53
CA ASN A 390 -1.09 28.74 22.09
C ASN A 390 -0.76 27.44 21.32
N VAL A 391 -1.49 26.36 21.63
CA VAL A 391 -1.39 25.07 20.92
C VAL A 391 -1.71 25.22 19.43
N ASP A 392 -2.46 26.26 19.07
CA ASP A 392 -2.88 26.56 17.71
C ASP A 392 -2.01 27.63 17.02
N ALA A 393 -0.84 27.98 17.56
CA ALA A 393 -0.01 29.10 17.07
C ALA A 393 0.32 28.98 15.57
N GLU A 394 0.73 27.80 15.13
CA GLU A 394 1.09 27.53 13.74
C GLU A 394 -0.12 27.63 12.82
N ALA A 395 -1.28 27.12 13.25
CA ALA A 395 -2.52 27.25 12.49
C ALA A 395 -3.02 28.70 12.42
N ASN A 396 -2.93 29.45 13.52
CA ASN A 396 -3.25 30.87 13.56
C ASN A 396 -2.35 31.66 12.60
N TYR A 397 -1.04 31.41 12.63
CA TYR A 397 -0.07 32.02 11.71
C TYR A 397 -0.37 31.66 10.25
N PHE A 398 -0.66 30.40 9.97
CA PHE A 398 -1.05 29.93 8.64
C PHE A 398 -2.30 30.64 8.12
N ILE A 399 -3.35 30.79 8.92
CA ILE A 399 -4.55 31.52 8.49
C ILE A 399 -4.26 33.02 8.32
N ARG A 400 -3.48 33.63 9.22
CA ARG A 400 -3.07 35.04 9.12
C ARG A 400 -2.22 35.31 7.87
N SER A 401 -1.35 34.39 7.47
CA SER A 401 -0.54 34.55 6.26
C SER A 401 -1.39 34.51 4.98
N ILE A 402 -2.49 33.73 4.98
CA ILE A 402 -3.47 33.74 3.88
C ILE A 402 -4.23 35.07 3.87
N LEU A 403 -4.70 35.55 5.03
CA LEU A 403 -5.39 36.85 5.13
C LEU A 403 -4.51 38.00 4.63
N ALA A 404 -3.21 37.97 4.96
CA ALA A 404 -2.22 38.97 4.54
C ALA A 404 -2.01 39.06 3.01
N LEU A 405 -2.56 38.13 2.21
CA LEU A 405 -2.58 38.24 0.75
C LEU A 405 -3.53 39.35 0.26
N GLU A 406 -4.48 39.79 1.08
CA GLU A 406 -5.48 40.83 0.75
C GLU A 406 -5.63 41.86 1.89
N PRO A 407 -4.54 42.58 2.27
CA PRO A 407 -4.47 43.39 3.49
C PRO A 407 -5.54 44.51 3.53
N GLN A 408 -5.86 45.09 2.37
CA GLN A 408 -6.88 46.13 2.25
C GLN A 408 -8.27 45.68 2.71
N LYS A 409 -8.56 44.37 2.63
CA LYS A 409 -9.83 43.78 3.08
C LYS A 409 -9.70 43.14 4.46
N SER A 410 -8.59 42.47 4.75
CA SER A 410 -8.42 41.73 5.99
C SER A 410 -8.15 42.63 7.20
N ASP A 411 -7.35 43.69 7.05
CA ASP A 411 -6.88 44.47 8.20
C ASP A 411 -8.02 45.19 8.95
N PRO A 412 -9.01 45.80 8.28
CA PRO A 412 -10.18 46.35 8.97
C PRO A 412 -10.96 45.30 9.75
N VAL A 413 -11.11 44.09 9.19
CA VAL A 413 -11.83 42.98 9.82
C VAL A 413 -11.05 42.43 11.02
N LEU A 414 -9.74 42.29 10.91
CA LEU A 414 -8.88 41.85 12.00
C LEU A 414 -8.95 42.80 13.19
N LYS A 415 -8.89 44.11 12.91
CA LYS A 415 -9.03 45.15 13.94
C LYS A 415 -10.40 45.14 14.59
N GLU A 416 -11.46 44.98 13.81
CA GLU A 416 -12.82 44.87 14.33
C GLU A 416 -12.99 43.61 15.20
N VAL A 417 -12.44 42.47 14.80
CA VAL A 417 -12.43 41.24 15.61
C VAL A 417 -11.72 41.47 16.95
N GLU A 418 -10.56 42.14 16.94
CA GLU A 418 -9.81 42.51 18.15
C GLU A 418 -10.62 43.41 19.09
N GLU A 419 -11.29 44.44 18.55
CA GLU A 419 -12.13 45.37 19.31
C GLU A 419 -13.35 44.67 19.94
N LEU A 420 -13.98 43.74 19.22
CA LEU A 420 -15.20 43.05 19.65
C LEU A 420 -14.90 41.94 20.67
N LEU A 421 -13.90 41.11 20.40
CA LEU A 421 -13.56 39.96 21.24
C LEU A 421 -12.80 40.41 22.50
N GLY A 422 -11.81 41.29 22.34
CA GLY A 422 -10.90 41.70 23.41
C GLY A 422 -10.05 40.54 23.97
N SER A 423 -9.23 40.83 24.98
CA SER A 423 -8.20 39.90 25.46
C SER A 423 -8.69 38.73 26.33
N ASN A 424 -9.86 38.82 26.96
CA ASN A 424 -10.30 37.80 27.93
C ASN A 424 -11.13 36.69 27.24
N PRO A 425 -10.65 35.43 27.18
CA PRO A 425 -11.34 34.34 26.49
C PRO A 425 -12.69 33.95 27.12
N TYR A 426 -12.90 34.26 28.39
CA TYR A 426 -14.12 33.92 29.14
C TYR A 426 -15.13 35.07 29.19
N LYS A 427 -14.81 36.22 28.57
CA LYS A 427 -15.75 37.34 28.46
C LYS A 427 -16.99 36.89 27.68
N THR A 428 -18.16 37.05 28.28
CA THR A 428 -19.43 36.83 27.59
C THR A 428 -19.76 38.04 26.72
N ILE A 429 -20.05 37.78 25.45
CA ILE A 429 -20.51 38.77 24.49
C ILE A 429 -22.01 38.54 24.29
N ASP A 430 -22.79 39.57 24.57
CA ASP A 430 -24.19 39.65 24.14
C ASP A 430 -24.22 40.10 22.69
N VAL A 431 -24.51 39.14 21.81
CA VAL A 431 -24.58 39.36 20.36
C VAL A 431 -25.81 40.19 19.95
N ASN A 432 -26.80 40.37 20.82
CA ASN A 432 -27.98 41.19 20.57
C ASN A 432 -27.84 42.64 21.04
N ASN A 433 -26.70 42.99 21.66
CA ASN A 433 -26.44 44.34 22.10
C ASN A 433 -26.39 45.33 20.91
N ILE A 434 -27.06 46.46 21.05
CA ILE A 434 -27.23 47.50 20.01
C ILE A 434 -25.89 48.03 19.48
N LYS A 435 -24.82 48.01 20.30
CA LYS A 435 -23.46 48.38 19.87
C LYS A 435 -22.92 47.52 18.71
N PHE A 436 -23.50 46.35 18.48
CA PHE A 436 -23.08 45.34 17.51
C PHE A 436 -23.99 45.30 16.27
N ALA A 437 -25.05 46.13 16.23
CA ALA A 437 -26.19 45.97 15.30
C ALA A 437 -25.93 46.38 13.83
N GLY A 438 -24.73 46.83 13.46
CA GLY A 438 -24.38 47.19 12.08
C GLY A 438 -23.11 46.51 11.54
N SER A 439 -22.47 45.68 12.36
CA SER A 439 -21.18 45.05 12.03
C SER A 439 -21.39 43.75 11.24
N LYS A 440 -20.65 43.61 10.13
CA LYS A 440 -20.60 42.35 9.38
C LYS A 440 -19.96 41.23 10.19
N VAL A 441 -18.96 41.56 11.02
CA VAL A 441 -18.33 40.60 11.95
C VAL A 441 -19.36 40.04 12.92
N CYS A 442 -20.23 40.89 13.46
CA CYS A 442 -21.28 40.48 14.38
C CYS A 442 -22.34 39.59 13.72
N ALA A 443 -22.71 39.87 12.47
CA ALA A 443 -23.61 39.00 11.71
C ALA A 443 -23.04 37.59 11.56
N VAL A 444 -21.75 37.47 11.20
CA VAL A 444 -21.07 36.17 11.10
C VAL A 444 -20.96 35.49 12.47
N ILE A 445 -20.65 36.22 13.55
CA ILE A 445 -20.63 35.64 14.91
C ILE A 445 -22.00 35.05 15.26
N LYS A 446 -23.12 35.77 15.00
CA LYS A 446 -24.49 35.27 15.25
C LYS A 446 -24.77 33.96 14.53
N GLU A 447 -24.30 33.84 13.29
CA GLU A 447 -24.44 32.62 12.50
C GLU A 447 -23.58 31.47 13.07
N LEU A 448 -22.32 31.75 13.42
CA LEU A 448 -21.40 30.76 14.01
C LEU A 448 -21.95 30.17 15.33
N VAL A 449 -22.61 30.99 16.15
CA VAL A 449 -23.18 30.58 17.45
C VAL A 449 -24.66 30.19 17.37
N ARG A 450 -25.19 30.00 16.15
CA ARG A 450 -26.54 29.51 15.85
C ARG A 450 -27.66 30.26 16.59
N GLY A 451 -27.53 31.59 16.70
CA GLY A 451 -28.57 32.44 17.30
C GLY A 451 -28.64 32.43 18.83
N SER A 452 -27.63 31.90 19.52
CA SER A 452 -27.52 32.02 20.98
C SER A 452 -27.45 33.49 21.41
N THR A 453 -28.09 33.86 22.52
CA THR A 453 -28.16 35.27 23.00
C THR A 453 -26.87 35.76 23.67
N GLY A 454 -26.04 34.85 24.20
CA GLY A 454 -24.75 35.19 24.80
C GLY A 454 -23.75 34.05 24.67
N CYS A 455 -22.51 34.38 24.32
CA CYS A 455 -21.44 33.40 24.06
C CYS A 455 -20.12 33.90 24.64
N THR A 456 -19.25 33.01 25.11
CA THR A 456 -17.89 33.41 25.46
C THR A 456 -17.07 33.65 24.20
N VAL A 457 -16.06 34.52 24.29
CA VAL A 457 -15.07 34.73 23.23
C VAL A 457 -14.48 33.40 22.76
N GLN A 458 -14.11 32.52 23.68
CA GLN A 458 -13.56 31.20 23.35
C GLN A 458 -14.54 30.35 22.54
N SER A 459 -15.84 30.36 22.87
CA SER A 459 -16.86 29.64 22.11
C SER A 459 -16.99 30.14 20.68
N ILE A 460 -16.88 31.47 20.48
CA ILE A 460 -16.92 32.09 19.14
C ILE A 460 -15.70 31.67 18.32
N ILE A 461 -14.50 31.75 18.91
CA ILE A 461 -13.25 31.32 18.25
C ILE A 461 -13.34 29.83 17.89
N ASN A 462 -13.78 28.99 18.83
CA ASN A 462 -13.92 27.55 18.58
C ASN A 462 -14.94 27.25 17.48
N ALA A 463 -16.06 27.97 17.43
CA ALA A 463 -17.05 27.83 16.35
C ALA A 463 -16.46 28.20 14.98
N ALA A 464 -15.70 29.30 14.91
CA ALA A 464 -15.01 29.69 13.68
C ALA A 464 -13.97 28.65 13.25
N ARG A 465 -13.14 28.16 14.18
CA ARG A 465 -12.16 27.09 13.93
C ARG A 465 -12.82 25.81 13.43
N MET A 466 -13.97 25.42 14.01
CA MET A 466 -14.76 24.28 13.53
C MET A 466 -15.27 24.49 12.11
N SER A 467 -15.70 25.71 11.75
CA SER A 467 -16.13 26.02 10.39
C SER A 467 -14.97 25.90 9.37
N ILE A 468 -13.76 26.35 9.72
CA ILE A 468 -12.57 26.16 8.88
C ILE A 468 -12.24 24.67 8.71
N LEU A 469 -12.32 23.90 9.79
CA LEU A 469 -12.10 22.45 9.78
C LEU A 469 -13.12 21.72 8.91
N GLU A 470 -14.41 22.06 8.99
CA GLU A 470 -15.45 21.49 8.13
C GLU A 470 -15.12 21.71 6.65
N LYS A 471 -14.71 22.93 6.29
CA LYS A 471 -14.27 23.26 4.92
C LYS A 471 -13.04 22.48 4.49
N GLN A 472 -12.13 22.18 5.42
CA GLN A 472 -10.97 21.31 5.15
C GLN A 472 -11.40 19.86 4.94
N TRP A 473 -12.29 19.31 5.76
CA TRP A 473 -12.75 17.92 5.64
C TRP A 473 -13.47 17.66 4.31
N ASP A 474 -14.26 18.63 3.85
CA ASP A 474 -14.98 18.53 2.58
C ASP A 474 -14.02 18.55 1.39
N SER A 475 -12.95 19.35 1.47
CA SER A 475 -11.99 19.54 0.39
C SER A 475 -10.85 18.51 0.36
N VAL A 476 -10.48 17.89 1.48
CA VAL A 476 -9.38 16.91 1.52
C VAL A 476 -9.85 15.54 1.01
N PRO A 477 -9.11 14.90 0.08
CA PRO A 477 -9.43 13.54 -0.37
C PRO A 477 -9.12 12.53 0.73
N VAL A 478 -10.00 11.54 0.88
CA VAL A 478 -9.65 10.32 1.62
C VAL A 478 -8.81 9.46 0.69
N THR A 479 -7.67 8.99 1.17
CA THR A 479 -6.78 8.10 0.42
C THR A 479 -6.67 6.76 1.09
N ARG A 480 -6.64 5.68 0.31
CA ARG A 480 -6.30 4.34 0.78
C ARG A 480 -5.06 3.80 0.10
N THR A 481 -4.27 3.04 0.84
CA THR A 481 -3.10 2.33 0.29
C THR A 481 -3.57 1.15 -0.54
N MET A 482 -3.13 1.08 -1.79
CA MET A 482 -3.43 -0.01 -2.71
C MET A 482 -2.15 -0.75 -3.07
N GLY A 483 -2.17 -2.08 -2.98
CA GLY A 483 -1.15 -2.94 -3.58
C GLY A 483 -1.38 -3.06 -5.08
N SER A 484 -0.29 -3.13 -5.84
CA SER A 484 -0.33 -3.40 -7.28
C SER A 484 0.93 -4.15 -7.68
N THR A 485 0.80 -5.07 -8.62
CA THR A 485 1.96 -5.65 -9.31
C THR A 485 2.09 -4.99 -10.67
N MET A 486 3.29 -4.54 -11.03
CA MET A 486 3.59 -3.91 -12.31
C MET A 486 4.60 -4.77 -13.06
N ASN A 487 4.25 -5.23 -14.26
CA ASN A 487 5.21 -5.88 -15.15
C ASN A 487 6.02 -4.82 -15.90
N ILE A 488 7.33 -4.81 -15.71
CA ILE A 488 8.26 -3.84 -16.32
C ILE A 488 8.77 -4.35 -17.67
N GLY A 489 8.71 -5.66 -17.89
CA GLY A 489 9.16 -6.31 -19.12
C GLY A 489 10.24 -7.34 -18.87
N TYR A 490 10.93 -7.72 -19.95
CA TYR A 490 11.89 -8.81 -19.96
C TYR A 490 13.26 -8.36 -19.44
N VAL A 491 13.83 -9.10 -18.50
CA VAL A 491 15.18 -8.87 -17.96
C VAL A 491 16.21 -9.31 -18.99
N GLN A 492 16.89 -8.34 -19.60
CA GLN A 492 17.95 -8.61 -20.58
C GLN A 492 19.28 -8.89 -19.91
N LYS A 493 19.55 -8.22 -18.79
CA LYS A 493 20.85 -8.31 -18.10
C LYS A 493 20.70 -7.98 -16.63
N ILE A 494 21.49 -8.66 -15.80
CA ILE A 494 21.66 -8.30 -14.39
C ILE A 494 23.13 -7.92 -14.18
N CYS A 495 23.37 -6.79 -13.52
CA CYS A 495 24.71 -6.34 -13.18
C CYS A 495 24.83 -6.14 -11.66
N TYR A 496 25.98 -6.52 -11.10
CA TYR A 496 26.35 -6.05 -9.78
C TYR A 496 27.30 -4.88 -9.92
N TYR A 497 27.08 -3.86 -9.09
CA TYR A 497 27.95 -2.71 -8.98
C TYR A 497 28.40 -2.60 -7.53
N ASN A 498 29.71 -2.66 -7.33
CA ASN A 498 30.33 -2.43 -6.04
C ASN A 498 31.54 -1.52 -6.30
N ARG A 499 31.50 -0.29 -5.80
CA ARG A 499 32.55 0.71 -6.04
C ARG A 499 33.80 0.48 -5.18
N ARG A 500 33.85 -0.58 -4.36
CA ARG A 500 35.05 -0.99 -3.64
C ARG A 500 35.73 -2.11 -4.41
N GLU A 501 37.01 -1.90 -4.74
CA GLU A 501 37.97 -2.97 -4.97
C GLU A 501 37.85 -3.96 -3.80
N VAL A 502 37.15 -5.06 -4.03
CA VAL A 502 37.23 -6.23 -3.18
C VAL A 502 38.28 -7.08 -3.85
N GLU A 503 39.46 -7.17 -3.24
CA GLU A 503 40.38 -8.28 -3.49
C GLU A 503 39.56 -9.57 -3.32
N VAL A 504 39.29 -10.24 -4.44
CA VAL A 504 38.69 -11.56 -4.43
C VAL A 504 39.77 -12.49 -3.87
N SER A 505 39.71 -12.78 -2.58
CA SER A 505 40.41 -13.94 -2.03
C SER A 505 39.77 -15.18 -2.65
N THR A 506 40.42 -15.74 -3.66
CA THR A 506 40.19 -17.10 -4.11
C THR A 506 40.64 -18.05 -3.00
N GLU A 507 39.77 -18.31 -2.03
CA GLU A 507 39.89 -19.51 -1.21
C GLU A 507 39.12 -20.63 -1.90
N GLU A 508 39.87 -21.57 -2.46
CA GLU A 508 39.38 -22.90 -2.80
C GLU A 508 38.98 -23.60 -1.49
N GLU A 509 37.67 -23.68 -1.20
CA GLU A 509 37.18 -24.61 -0.19
C GLU A 509 37.41 -26.04 -0.69
N VAL A 510 38.46 -26.66 -0.15
CA VAL A 510 38.68 -28.10 -0.21
C VAL A 510 37.52 -28.79 0.50
N CYS A 511 36.68 -29.48 -0.26
CA CYS A 511 35.64 -30.36 0.29
C CYS A 511 36.28 -31.46 1.14
N SER A 512 36.07 -31.43 2.46
CA SER A 512 36.21 -32.62 3.30
C SER A 512 34.93 -33.45 3.23
N ILE A 513 35.05 -34.64 2.68
CA ILE A 513 34.03 -35.69 2.74
C ILE A 513 34.01 -36.21 4.17
N VAL A 514 32.89 -36.07 4.87
CA VAL A 514 32.63 -36.81 6.11
C VAL A 514 31.74 -38.00 5.74
N ASP A 515 32.32 -39.20 5.81
CA ASP A 515 31.63 -40.47 5.67
C ASP A 515 30.73 -40.70 6.90
N ASP A 516 29.41 -40.59 6.72
CA ASP A 516 28.44 -41.16 7.66
C ASP A 516 28.22 -42.64 7.32
N VAL A 517 28.98 -43.51 7.98
CA VAL A 517 28.72 -44.96 7.98
C VAL A 517 27.55 -45.25 8.91
N ALA A 518 26.43 -45.63 8.30
CA ALA A 518 25.32 -46.28 8.95
C ALA A 518 25.77 -47.58 9.62
N SER A 519 25.49 -47.75 10.92
CA SER A 519 25.39 -49.07 11.54
C SER A 519 24.03 -49.18 12.25
N THR A 520 23.19 -50.02 11.67
CA THR A 520 21.92 -50.50 12.21
C THR A 520 22.12 -51.67 13.17
N SER A 521 21.11 -51.87 14.03
CA SER A 521 20.76 -53.11 14.77
C SER A 521 21.51 -53.32 16.10
N SER A 522 20.96 -53.89 17.16
CA SER A 522 19.60 -54.23 17.61
C SER A 522 19.83 -55.01 18.90
N THR A 523 19.12 -54.73 20.01
CA THR A 523 18.76 -55.80 20.95
C THR A 523 17.57 -55.37 21.82
N GLN A 524 16.53 -56.20 21.74
CA GLN A 524 15.37 -56.27 22.62
C GLN A 524 15.80 -56.65 24.04
N ASN A 525 15.04 -56.20 25.06
CA ASN A 525 14.31 -57.12 25.94
C ASN A 525 13.35 -56.38 26.89
N LEU A 526 12.14 -56.93 26.96
CA LEU A 526 11.13 -56.71 28.00
C LEU A 526 11.61 -57.29 29.35
N ILE A 527 11.14 -56.72 30.46
CA ILE A 527 10.33 -57.35 31.54
C ILE A 527 10.17 -56.37 32.74
N LEU A 528 8.96 -56.37 33.32
CA LEU A 528 8.40 -55.57 34.43
C LEU A 528 9.03 -55.85 35.84
N PRO A 529 8.35 -55.54 36.97
CA PRO A 529 8.28 -54.27 37.70
C PRO A 529 8.75 -54.43 39.18
N GLY A 530 8.81 -53.35 39.97
CA GLY A 530 9.03 -53.51 41.42
C GLY A 530 9.05 -52.22 42.22
N ASN A 531 7.96 -51.98 42.96
CA ASN A 531 7.88 -51.06 44.09
C ASN A 531 9.04 -51.27 45.08
N VAL A 532 9.64 -50.21 45.60
CA VAL A 532 10.01 -50.10 47.02
C VAL A 532 9.95 -48.63 47.45
N GLN A 533 9.02 -48.37 48.36
CA GLN A 533 8.86 -47.28 49.34
C GLN A 533 8.68 -45.83 48.90
#